data_AF-A0A392N464-F1
#
_entry.id   AF-A0A392N464-F1
#
_cell.length_a   1.000
_cell.length_b   1.000
_cell.length_c   1.000
_cell.angle_alpha   90.00
_cell.angle_beta   90.00
_cell.angle_gamma   90.00
#
_symmetry.space_group_name_H-M   'P 1'
#
loop_
_entity.id
_entity.type
_entity.pdbx_description
1 polymer ?
#
loop_
_entity_poly.entity_id
_entity_poly.type
_entity_poly.pdbx_seq_one_letter_code
_entity_poly.pdbx_strand_id
1 'polypeptide(L)'
;LDEWRIRKRDTEEWMRHRQLPPDLQERIRRFVQYKWLATRGVDEESILLSLPLDLRREIQHHLCLSLVRRVPFFSQMDDQLLDAICERLVSSLSTQGTYIFQEDDPVDEMLFIIRGTLESSTTNGGRYGFFNSITLRPGDFCGEELLTWALLPNSTLNLPSSTRTVKALTEVEAFALQAEDLKFVASQFKRLHSKKLQHAFRYYSQQWRTWSSCFIQAAWRKHQKRKAARELAIKEGIYLEDPEIEESSGNGKNVKNLGATVLASRFAANTKKGNKIQDSDPVPQLFKPDEPDFSHGGV
;
A
#
# COMPACT_ATOMS: atom_id res chain seq x y z
N LEU A 1 -20.55 37.11 -12.84
CA LEU A 1 -21.66 36.24 -13.30
C LEU A 1 -21.52 35.87 -14.77
N ASP A 2 -20.98 36.76 -15.60
CA ASP A 2 -20.85 36.53 -17.05
C ASP A 2 -19.79 35.48 -17.40
N GLU A 3 -18.66 35.42 -16.68
CA GLU A 3 -17.60 34.43 -16.92
C GLU A 3 -18.07 32.97 -16.81
N TRP A 4 -18.88 32.64 -15.79
CA TRP A 4 -19.47 31.31 -15.67
C TRP A 4 -20.35 30.96 -16.86
N ARG A 5 -21.19 31.91 -17.31
CA ARG A 5 -22.10 31.70 -18.44
C ARG A 5 -21.31 31.49 -19.74
N ILE A 6 -20.27 32.29 -19.96
CA ILE A 6 -19.36 32.17 -21.10
C ILE A 6 -18.70 30.79 -21.07
N ARG A 7 -18.03 30.43 -19.98
CA ARG A 7 -17.35 29.14 -19.83
C ARG A 7 -18.29 27.95 -20.04
N LYS A 8 -19.50 28.02 -19.46
CA LYS A 8 -20.52 26.97 -19.63
C LYS A 8 -20.92 26.84 -21.10
N ARG A 9 -21.20 27.95 -21.80
CA ARG A 9 -21.57 27.94 -23.23
C ARG A 9 -20.43 27.35 -24.07
N ASP A 10 -19.21 27.82 -23.87
CA ASP A 10 -18.05 27.40 -24.66
C ASP A 10 -17.76 25.89 -24.44
N THR A 11 -17.96 25.40 -23.21
CA THR A 11 -17.88 23.95 -22.90
C THR A 11 -18.97 23.16 -23.65
N GLU A 12 -20.22 23.63 -23.64
CA GLU A 12 -21.32 22.95 -24.36
C GLU A 12 -21.10 22.93 -25.87
N GLU A 13 -20.65 24.04 -26.46
CA GLU A 13 -20.33 24.13 -27.88
C GLU A 13 -19.20 23.15 -28.25
N TRP A 14 -18.15 23.08 -27.43
CA TRP A 14 -17.07 22.13 -27.61
C TRP A 14 -17.55 20.66 -27.53
N MET A 15 -18.38 20.32 -26.54
CA MET A 15 -18.93 18.96 -26.39
C MET A 15 -19.81 18.55 -27.58
N ARG A 16 -20.64 19.48 -28.06
CA ARG A 16 -21.51 19.28 -29.24
C ARG A 16 -20.69 19.06 -30.50
N HIS A 17 -19.67 19.88 -30.72
CA HIS A 17 -18.78 19.77 -31.86
C HIS A 17 -18.04 18.42 -31.88
N ARG A 18 -17.66 17.90 -30.72
CA ARG A 18 -17.00 16.60 -30.55
C ARG A 18 -17.96 15.41 -30.50
N GLN A 19 -19.27 15.63 -30.58
CA GLN A 19 -20.31 14.58 -30.56
C GLN A 19 -20.18 13.62 -29.37
N LEU A 20 -19.86 14.15 -28.18
CA LEU A 20 -19.68 13.31 -27.00
C LEU A 20 -20.97 12.59 -26.61
N PRO A 21 -20.91 11.35 -26.10
CA PRO A 21 -22.10 10.63 -25.59
C PRO A 21 -22.80 11.40 -24.47
N PRO A 22 -24.14 11.30 -24.33
CA PRO A 22 -24.90 12.02 -23.30
C PRO A 22 -24.38 11.81 -21.88
N ASP A 23 -24.00 10.57 -21.54
CA ASP A 23 -23.48 10.23 -20.22
C ASP A 23 -22.15 10.94 -19.91
N LEU A 24 -21.28 11.06 -20.92
CA LEU A 24 -20.01 11.76 -20.77
C LEU A 24 -20.23 13.27 -20.67
N GLN A 25 -21.16 13.82 -21.45
CA GLN A 25 -21.53 15.24 -21.35
C GLN A 25 -22.02 15.58 -19.93
N GLU A 26 -22.85 14.73 -19.35
CA GLU A 26 -23.38 14.96 -18.00
C GLU A 26 -22.29 14.91 -16.92
N ARG A 27 -21.34 13.98 -17.05
CA ARG A 27 -20.16 13.93 -16.18
C ARG A 27 -19.31 15.19 -16.30
N ILE A 28 -19.07 15.68 -17.52
CA ILE A 28 -18.33 16.91 -17.76
C ILE A 28 -19.07 18.12 -17.16
N ARG A 29 -20.39 18.23 -17.36
CA ARG A 29 -21.19 19.32 -16.76
C ARG A 29 -21.08 19.34 -15.24
N ARG A 30 -21.22 18.17 -14.59
CA ARG A 30 -21.08 18.03 -13.14
C ARG A 30 -19.70 18.48 -12.69
N PHE A 31 -18.64 18.02 -13.36
CA PHE A 31 -17.27 18.41 -13.03
C PHE A 31 -17.03 19.91 -13.19
N VAL A 32 -17.45 20.50 -14.31
CA VAL A 32 -17.25 21.93 -14.58
C VAL A 32 -18.04 22.81 -13.60
N GLN A 33 -19.23 22.37 -13.20
CA GLN A 33 -20.03 23.02 -12.15
C GLN A 33 -19.36 22.90 -10.78
N TYR A 34 -18.91 21.70 -10.41
CA TYR A 34 -18.22 21.49 -9.15
C TYR A 34 -16.92 22.29 -9.06
N LYS A 35 -16.08 22.23 -10.10
CA LYS A 35 -14.86 23.04 -10.20
C LYS A 35 -15.17 24.53 -10.04
N TRP A 36 -16.25 25.05 -10.64
CA TRP A 36 -16.68 26.44 -10.41
C TRP A 36 -17.08 26.72 -8.97
N LEU A 37 -17.82 25.82 -8.32
CA LEU A 37 -18.26 26.02 -6.95
C LEU A 37 -17.09 25.98 -5.96
N ALA A 38 -16.14 25.06 -6.16
CA ALA A 38 -14.96 24.89 -5.33
C ALA A 38 -13.99 26.07 -5.48
N THR A 39 -13.66 26.45 -6.72
CA THR A 39 -12.62 27.47 -7.00
C THR A 39 -13.16 28.87 -7.23
N ARG A 40 -14.47 29.03 -7.45
CA ARG A 40 -15.11 30.30 -7.90
C ARG A 40 -14.50 30.88 -9.18
N GLY A 41 -13.89 30.04 -10.02
CA GLY A 41 -13.23 30.46 -11.24
C GLY A 41 -11.80 30.95 -11.02
N VAL A 42 -11.30 30.91 -9.79
CA VAL A 42 -9.91 31.19 -9.47
C VAL A 42 -9.03 30.05 -9.97
N ASP A 43 -8.00 30.40 -10.73
CA ASP A 43 -6.94 29.48 -11.09
C ASP A 43 -5.82 29.58 -10.05
N GLU A 44 -5.79 28.65 -9.09
CA GLU A 44 -4.84 28.64 -7.99
C GLU A 44 -3.39 28.61 -8.49
N GLU A 45 -3.11 27.84 -9.55
CA GLU A 45 -1.77 27.76 -10.14
C GLU A 45 -1.34 29.12 -10.71
N SER A 46 -2.21 29.81 -11.45
CA SER A 46 -1.90 31.14 -11.98
C SER A 46 -1.66 32.17 -10.87
N ILE A 47 -2.40 32.11 -9.75
CA ILE A 47 -2.15 32.99 -8.60
C ILE A 47 -0.78 32.69 -8.02
N LEU A 48 -0.49 31.42 -7.72
CA LEU A 48 0.80 31.01 -7.15
C LEU A 48 1.96 31.40 -8.07
N LEU A 49 1.81 31.25 -9.38
CA LEU A 49 2.80 31.62 -10.39
C LEU A 49 3.07 33.14 -10.45
N SER A 50 2.06 33.97 -10.16
CA SER A 50 2.20 35.42 -10.11
C SER A 50 2.94 35.94 -8.86
N LEU A 51 3.04 35.10 -7.82
CA LEU A 51 3.73 35.44 -6.58
C LEU A 51 5.23 35.12 -6.66
N PRO A 52 6.07 35.91 -5.96
CA PRO A 52 7.45 35.55 -5.62
C PRO A 52 7.59 34.14 -5.05
N LEU A 53 8.74 33.51 -5.30
CA LEU A 53 9.00 32.10 -4.96
C LEU A 53 8.91 31.83 -3.45
N ASP A 54 9.40 32.75 -2.63
CA ASP A 54 9.32 32.71 -1.16
C ASP A 54 7.87 32.65 -0.67
N LEU A 55 7.00 33.55 -1.16
CA LEU A 55 5.59 33.52 -0.79
C LEU A 55 4.87 32.25 -1.27
N ARG A 56 5.19 31.78 -2.48
CA ARG A 56 4.63 30.53 -3.01
C ARG A 56 4.95 29.35 -2.10
N ARG A 57 6.21 29.24 -1.67
CA ARG A 57 6.68 28.20 -0.76
C ARG A 57 5.98 28.25 0.59
N GLU A 58 5.86 29.44 1.18
CA GLU A 58 5.17 29.62 2.45
C GLU A 58 3.69 29.20 2.37
N ILE A 59 3.01 29.59 1.28
CA ILE A 59 1.61 29.22 1.04
C ILE A 59 1.49 27.70 0.86
N GLN A 60 2.28 27.10 -0.01
CA GLN A 60 2.24 25.64 -0.25
C GLN A 60 2.50 24.91 1.07
N HIS A 61 3.59 25.21 1.76
CA HIS A 61 3.93 24.62 3.04
C HIS A 61 2.79 24.73 4.06
N HIS A 62 2.15 25.90 4.18
CA HIS A 62 1.00 26.08 5.08
C HIS A 62 -0.19 25.17 4.73
N LEU A 63 -0.47 24.98 3.44
CA LEU A 63 -1.61 24.19 2.97
C LEU A 63 -1.38 22.67 3.09
N CYS A 64 -0.18 22.18 2.77
CA CYS A 64 0.06 20.74 2.63
C CYS A 64 0.86 20.09 3.76
N LEU A 65 1.69 20.81 4.52
CA LEU A 65 2.65 20.18 5.44
C LEU A 65 1.95 19.25 6.44
N SER A 66 0.82 19.69 6.98
CA SER A 66 0.04 18.90 7.94
C SER A 66 -0.45 17.58 7.34
N LEU A 67 -0.83 17.57 6.06
CA LEU A 67 -1.28 16.38 5.34
C LEU A 67 -0.12 15.46 5.02
N VAL A 68 1.01 16.01 4.53
CA VAL A 68 2.22 15.24 4.23
C VAL A 68 2.74 14.56 5.50
N ARG A 69 2.81 15.26 6.63
CA ARG A 69 3.26 14.68 7.91
C ARG A 69 2.34 13.60 8.48
N ARG A 70 1.07 13.51 8.04
CA ARG A 70 0.18 12.41 8.43
C ARG A 70 0.59 11.08 7.81
N VAL A 71 1.31 11.10 6.68
CA VAL A 71 1.94 9.90 6.13
C VAL A 71 3.11 9.54 7.04
N PRO A 72 3.06 8.42 7.79
CA PRO A 72 4.09 8.22 8.81
C PRO A 72 5.45 7.84 8.23
N PHE A 73 5.53 7.59 6.92
CA PHE A 73 6.79 7.53 6.20
C PHE A 73 7.44 8.93 6.09
N PHE A 74 6.68 9.93 5.63
CA PHE A 74 7.17 11.31 5.49
C PHE A 74 7.48 11.97 6.83
N SER A 75 6.79 11.61 7.92
CA SER A 75 7.08 12.17 9.25
C SER A 75 8.48 11.86 9.80
N GLN A 76 9.20 10.92 9.18
CA GLN A 76 10.59 10.58 9.53
C GLN A 76 11.63 11.33 8.66
N MET A 77 11.18 12.12 7.69
CA MET A 77 12.02 12.94 6.83
C MET A 77 12.37 14.26 7.50
N ASP A 78 13.45 14.89 7.05
CA ASP A 78 13.81 16.25 7.45
C ASP A 78 12.90 17.28 6.77
N ASP A 79 12.80 18.46 7.39
CA ASP A 79 11.88 19.51 6.93
C ASP A 79 12.20 19.98 5.50
N GLN A 80 13.48 20.00 5.10
CA GLN A 80 13.87 20.33 3.72
C GLN A 80 13.24 19.38 2.69
N LEU A 81 13.08 18.11 3.05
CA LEU A 81 12.48 17.12 2.16
C LEU A 81 10.96 17.23 2.15
N LEU A 82 10.35 17.51 3.30
CA LEU A 82 8.93 17.80 3.40
C LEU A 82 8.56 19.04 2.59
N ASP A 83 9.39 20.09 2.64
CA ASP A 83 9.24 21.30 1.84
C ASP A 83 9.31 20.98 0.36
N ALA A 84 10.29 20.17 -0.07
CA ALA A 84 10.46 19.77 -1.46
C ALA A 84 9.27 18.93 -1.99
N ILE A 85 8.64 18.11 -1.15
CA ILE A 85 7.39 17.40 -1.47
C ILE A 85 6.24 18.41 -1.58
N CYS A 86 6.11 19.30 -0.59
CA CYS A 86 5.05 20.29 -0.54
C CYS A 86 5.06 21.24 -1.75
N GLU A 87 6.24 21.60 -2.25
CA GLU A 87 6.39 22.41 -3.47
C GLU A 87 5.84 21.74 -4.74
N ARG A 88 5.77 20.40 -4.76
CA ARG A 88 5.37 19.57 -5.91
C ARG A 88 3.93 19.08 -5.86
N LEU A 89 3.21 19.38 -4.77
CA LEU A 89 1.80 19.00 -4.66
C LEU A 89 0.94 19.89 -5.56
N VAL A 90 0.06 19.24 -6.32
CA VAL A 90 -0.91 19.90 -7.21
C VAL A 90 -2.34 19.68 -6.72
N SER A 91 -3.20 20.67 -6.94
CA SER A 91 -4.62 20.58 -6.54
C SER A 91 -5.35 19.56 -7.44
N SER A 92 -6.08 18.63 -6.84
CA SER A 92 -6.84 17.59 -7.53
C SER A 92 -8.31 17.62 -7.10
N LEU A 93 -9.20 17.63 -8.08
CA LEU A 93 -10.64 17.63 -7.87
C LEU A 93 -11.25 16.38 -8.50
N SER A 94 -12.08 15.68 -7.74
CA SER A 94 -12.78 14.48 -8.22
C SER A 94 -14.27 14.57 -7.94
N THR A 95 -15.08 14.26 -8.94
CA THR A 95 -16.54 14.22 -8.79
C THR A 95 -17.03 12.93 -8.16
N GLN A 96 -18.22 12.96 -7.53
CA GLN A 96 -18.85 11.76 -7.02
C GLN A 96 -18.99 10.67 -8.10
N GLY A 97 -18.62 9.45 -7.75
CA GLY A 97 -18.69 8.26 -8.60
C GLY A 97 -17.45 8.04 -9.49
N THR A 98 -16.49 8.96 -9.46
CA THR A 98 -15.24 8.83 -10.22
C THR A 98 -14.38 7.73 -9.61
N TYR A 99 -13.88 6.82 -10.45
CA TYR A 99 -12.82 5.89 -10.06
C TYR A 99 -11.49 6.61 -10.21
N ILE A 100 -10.76 6.73 -9.11
CA ILE A 100 -9.45 7.37 -9.05
C ILE A 100 -8.40 6.31 -9.39
N PHE A 101 -8.44 5.19 -8.69
CA PHE A 101 -7.62 4.01 -8.96
C PHE A 101 -8.52 2.81 -9.17
N GLN A 102 -8.11 1.88 -10.03
CA GLN A 102 -8.70 0.54 -10.08
C GLN A 102 -7.65 -0.47 -9.66
N GLU A 103 -8.06 -1.54 -8.99
CA GLU A 103 -7.17 -2.64 -8.64
C GLU A 103 -6.47 -3.14 -9.91
N ASP A 104 -5.16 -3.39 -9.81
CA ASP A 104 -4.25 -3.82 -10.89
C ASP A 104 -3.84 -2.76 -11.94
N ASP A 105 -4.48 -1.60 -11.99
CA ASP A 105 -4.09 -0.48 -12.88
C ASP A 105 -2.83 0.25 -12.36
N PRO A 106 -2.01 0.84 -13.25
CA PRO A 106 -0.81 1.58 -12.83
C PRO A 106 -1.17 2.81 -11.99
N VAL A 107 -0.44 3.01 -10.89
CA VAL A 107 -0.56 4.19 -10.01
C VAL A 107 0.49 5.21 -10.41
N ASP A 108 0.05 6.39 -10.82
CA ASP A 108 0.90 7.50 -11.28
C ASP A 108 0.90 8.70 -10.31
N GLU A 109 -0.01 8.73 -9.35
CA GLU A 109 -0.06 9.77 -8.32
C GLU A 109 -0.45 9.23 -6.94
N MET A 110 -0.05 9.96 -5.90
CA MET A 110 -0.48 9.73 -4.52
C MET A 110 -1.38 10.90 -4.09
N LEU A 111 -2.58 10.59 -3.59
CA LEU A 111 -3.56 11.62 -3.20
C LEU A 111 -3.63 11.81 -1.69
N PHE A 112 -3.72 13.07 -1.27
CA PHE A 112 -3.93 13.51 0.11
C PHE A 112 -5.29 14.19 0.20
N ILE A 113 -6.24 13.57 0.90
CA ILE A 113 -7.64 14.01 0.90
C ILE A 113 -7.77 15.25 1.78
N ILE A 114 -8.30 16.35 1.26
CA ILE A 114 -8.57 17.58 2.02
C ILE A 114 -10.04 17.64 2.41
N ARG A 115 -10.93 17.32 1.46
CA ARG A 115 -12.38 17.28 1.64
C ARG A 115 -13.02 16.12 0.89
N GLY A 116 -14.18 15.71 1.38
CA GLY A 116 -14.94 14.60 0.81
C GLY A 116 -14.53 13.24 1.34
N THR A 117 -15.09 12.18 0.76
CA THR A 117 -14.80 10.80 1.14
C THR A 117 -14.61 9.90 -0.08
N LEU A 118 -13.69 8.95 0.06
CA LEU A 118 -13.41 7.91 -0.92
C LEU A 118 -13.73 6.54 -0.32
N GLU A 119 -14.18 5.62 -1.16
CA GLU A 119 -14.19 4.19 -0.86
C GLU A 119 -12.91 3.57 -1.42
N SER A 120 -12.20 2.79 -0.61
CA SER A 120 -11.04 2.00 -1.01
C SER A 120 -11.35 0.53 -0.78
N SER A 121 -11.42 -0.24 -1.86
CA SER A 121 -11.85 -1.63 -1.85
C SER A 121 -10.87 -2.55 -2.56
N THR A 122 -10.79 -3.82 -2.16
CA THR A 122 -9.97 -4.84 -2.83
C THR A 122 -10.65 -6.19 -2.79
N THR A 123 -10.51 -6.91 -3.90
CA THR A 123 -10.91 -8.31 -4.06
C THR A 123 -9.75 -9.27 -3.86
N ASN A 124 -8.56 -8.75 -3.54
CA ASN A 124 -7.31 -9.49 -3.42
C ASN A 124 -7.06 -10.34 -4.67
N GLY A 125 -7.10 -9.68 -5.84
CA GLY A 125 -6.95 -10.34 -7.14
C GLY A 125 -8.09 -11.31 -7.47
N GLY A 126 -9.34 -10.95 -7.17
CA GLY A 126 -10.53 -11.74 -7.53
C GLY A 126 -10.74 -13.01 -6.70
N ARG A 127 -10.19 -13.11 -5.49
CA ARG A 127 -10.37 -14.28 -4.63
C ARG A 127 -11.83 -14.42 -4.20
N TYR A 128 -12.45 -15.55 -4.53
CA TYR A 128 -13.85 -15.82 -4.18
C TYR A 128 -14.13 -15.64 -2.67
N GLY A 129 -15.18 -14.88 -2.35
CA GLY A 129 -15.60 -14.60 -0.98
C GLY A 129 -14.73 -13.59 -0.21
N PHE A 130 -13.75 -12.95 -0.86
CA PHE A 130 -12.95 -11.89 -0.26
C PHE A 130 -13.33 -10.53 -0.83
N PHE A 131 -13.84 -9.65 0.03
CA PHE A 131 -14.07 -8.25 -0.28
C PHE A 131 -13.73 -7.43 0.96
N ASN A 132 -12.73 -6.55 0.85
CA ASN A 132 -12.39 -5.61 1.91
C ASN A 132 -12.66 -4.21 1.40
N SER A 133 -13.53 -3.46 2.08
CA SER A 133 -13.83 -2.06 1.78
C SER A 133 -13.62 -1.21 3.03
N ILE A 134 -12.99 -0.05 2.86
CA ILE A 134 -12.80 0.98 3.88
C ILE A 134 -13.15 2.35 3.30
N THR A 135 -13.56 3.28 4.15
CA THR A 135 -13.82 4.68 3.75
C THR A 135 -12.64 5.55 4.15
N LEU A 136 -12.02 6.22 3.18
CA LEU A 136 -11.00 7.24 3.39
C LEU A 136 -11.67 8.61 3.59
N ARG A 137 -11.17 9.36 4.56
CA ARG A 137 -11.72 10.63 5.06
C ARG A 137 -10.68 11.75 4.95
N PRO A 138 -11.05 13.01 5.25
CA PRO A 138 -10.11 14.12 5.26
C PRO A 138 -8.82 13.85 6.08
N GLY A 139 -7.72 14.02 5.37
CA GLY A 139 -6.31 13.78 5.72
C GLY A 139 -5.87 12.32 5.78
N ASP A 140 -6.71 11.40 5.31
CA ASP A 140 -6.22 10.12 4.81
C ASP A 140 -5.61 10.30 3.41
N PHE A 141 -4.95 9.25 2.91
CA PHE A 141 -4.27 9.24 1.62
C PHE A 141 -4.46 7.91 0.90
N CYS A 142 -4.19 7.88 -0.40
CA CYS A 142 -4.12 6.66 -1.22
C CYS A 142 -3.03 6.77 -2.30
N GLY A 143 -2.61 5.64 -2.86
CA GLY A 143 -1.48 5.56 -3.80
C GLY A 143 -0.14 5.31 -3.10
N GLU A 144 -0.17 4.72 -1.90
CA GLU A 144 1.01 4.39 -1.10
C GLU A 144 1.98 3.40 -1.79
N GLU A 145 1.54 2.71 -2.84
CA GLU A 145 2.37 1.88 -3.70
C GLU A 145 3.56 2.67 -4.26
N LEU A 146 3.35 3.96 -4.55
CA LEU A 146 4.41 4.85 -5.04
C LEU A 146 5.52 5.09 -4.04
N LEU A 147 5.25 5.02 -2.72
CA LEU A 147 6.29 5.13 -1.71
C LEU A 147 7.30 3.99 -1.86
N THR A 148 6.80 2.77 -2.00
CA THR A 148 7.65 1.59 -2.15
C THR A 148 8.43 1.66 -3.47
N TRP A 149 7.76 2.06 -4.55
CA TRP A 149 8.38 2.16 -5.87
C TRP A 149 9.46 3.25 -5.94
N ALA A 150 9.18 4.48 -5.51
CA ALA A 150 10.10 5.61 -5.68
C ALA A 150 11.40 5.47 -4.89
N LEU A 151 11.38 4.70 -3.79
CA LEU A 151 12.52 4.53 -2.89
C LEU A 151 13.45 3.38 -3.31
N LEU A 152 13.02 2.50 -4.21
CA LEU A 152 13.86 1.40 -4.66
C LEU A 152 15.02 1.96 -5.52
N PRO A 153 16.29 1.59 -5.22
CA PRO A 153 17.46 2.08 -5.96
C PRO A 153 17.37 1.77 -7.47
N ASN A 154 16.76 0.63 -7.79
CA ASN A 154 16.54 0.15 -9.16
C ASN A 154 15.05 0.24 -9.54
N SER A 155 14.35 1.28 -9.08
CA SER A 155 12.95 1.49 -9.44
C SER A 155 12.81 1.52 -10.95
N THR A 156 12.07 0.55 -11.48
CA THR A 156 11.82 0.40 -12.92
C THR A 156 11.12 1.65 -13.45
N LEU A 157 11.21 1.88 -14.76
CA LEU A 157 10.40 2.92 -15.42
C LEU A 157 8.89 2.62 -15.33
N ASN A 158 8.53 1.37 -15.09
CA ASN A 158 7.15 0.95 -14.96
C ASN A 158 6.60 1.36 -13.59
N LEU A 159 5.43 1.99 -13.60
CA LEU A 159 4.68 2.34 -12.40
C LEU A 159 4.19 1.07 -11.68
N PRO A 160 4.04 1.12 -10.34
CA PRO A 160 3.47 0.01 -9.59
C PRO A 160 1.96 -0.12 -9.88
N SER A 161 1.45 -1.35 -9.88
CA SER A 161 0.01 -1.62 -9.95
C SER A 161 -0.67 -1.31 -8.62
N SER A 162 -1.86 -0.72 -8.69
CA SER A 162 -2.71 -0.42 -7.54
C SER A 162 -3.18 -1.71 -6.86
N THR A 163 -3.13 -1.73 -5.54
CA THR A 163 -3.62 -2.88 -4.76
C THR A 163 -5.12 -2.77 -4.45
N ARG A 164 -5.73 -1.60 -4.71
CA ARG A 164 -7.12 -1.31 -4.36
C ARG A 164 -7.81 -0.48 -5.43
N THR A 165 -9.11 -0.72 -5.59
CA THR A 165 -10.00 0.18 -6.32
C THR A 165 -10.42 1.31 -5.39
N VAL A 166 -10.14 2.55 -5.79
CA VAL A 166 -10.49 3.77 -5.07
C VAL A 166 -11.53 4.56 -5.83
N LYS A 167 -12.68 4.82 -5.21
CA LYS A 167 -13.83 5.50 -5.83
C LYS A 167 -14.29 6.68 -4.97
N ALA A 168 -14.58 7.80 -5.61
CA ALA A 168 -15.15 8.97 -4.94
C ALA A 168 -16.61 8.74 -4.53
N LEU A 169 -16.89 8.81 -3.22
CA LEU A 169 -18.25 8.69 -2.68
C LEU A 169 -18.97 10.05 -2.64
N THR A 170 -18.21 11.13 -2.50
CA THR A 170 -18.68 12.51 -2.59
C THR A 170 -17.83 13.27 -3.61
N GLU A 171 -18.12 14.55 -3.81
CA GLU A 171 -17.16 15.47 -4.38
C GLU A 171 -15.91 15.53 -3.46
N VAL A 172 -14.72 15.47 -4.04
CA VAL A 172 -13.44 15.36 -3.32
C VAL A 172 -12.48 16.45 -3.77
N GLU A 173 -11.86 17.09 -2.78
CA GLU A 173 -10.73 18.00 -2.95
C GLU A 173 -9.52 17.31 -2.33
N ALA A 174 -8.44 17.18 -3.08
CA ALA A 174 -7.21 16.53 -2.65
C ALA A 174 -5.99 17.29 -3.17
N PHE A 175 -4.83 17.03 -2.58
CA PHE A 175 -3.55 17.28 -3.24
C PHE A 175 -3.05 15.99 -3.88
N ALA A 176 -2.43 16.08 -5.05
CA ALA A 176 -1.78 14.97 -5.73
C ALA A 176 -0.26 15.19 -5.75
N LEU A 177 0.49 14.14 -5.44
CA LEU A 177 1.93 14.06 -5.66
C LEU A 177 2.20 13.07 -6.79
N GLN A 178 2.73 13.56 -7.90
CA GLN A 178 3.01 12.70 -9.05
C GLN A 178 4.18 11.74 -8.76
N ALA A 179 4.15 10.58 -9.41
CA ALA A 179 5.17 9.55 -9.28
C ALA A 179 6.56 10.08 -9.65
N GLU A 180 6.65 10.85 -10.74
CA GLU A 180 7.91 11.44 -11.21
C GLU A 180 8.50 12.40 -10.18
N ASP A 181 7.66 13.23 -9.59
CA ASP A 181 8.02 14.18 -8.54
C ASP A 181 8.48 13.48 -7.26
N LEU A 182 7.74 12.45 -6.82
CA LEU A 182 8.14 11.65 -5.67
C LEU A 182 9.47 10.94 -5.93
N LYS A 183 9.68 10.39 -7.13
CA LYS A 183 10.93 9.72 -7.52
C LYS A 183 12.09 10.72 -7.61
N PHE A 184 11.86 11.90 -8.16
CA PHE A 184 12.85 12.98 -8.17
C PHE A 184 13.28 13.30 -6.74
N VAL A 185 12.32 13.57 -5.86
CA VAL A 185 12.58 13.87 -4.46
C VAL A 185 13.29 12.70 -3.75
N ALA A 186 12.86 11.46 -3.97
CA ALA A 186 13.54 10.29 -3.41
C ALA A 186 15.00 10.16 -3.88
N SER A 187 15.27 10.47 -5.15
CA SER A 187 16.60 10.34 -5.77
C SER A 187 17.62 11.37 -5.27
N GLN A 188 17.17 12.60 -5.00
CA GLN A 188 18.06 13.69 -4.55
C GLN A 188 18.56 13.45 -3.13
N PHE A 189 17.78 12.75 -2.32
CA PHE A 189 18.08 12.54 -0.91
C PHE A 189 18.52 11.10 -0.68
N LYS A 190 19.75 10.79 -1.12
CA LYS A 190 20.52 9.54 -0.85
C LYS A 190 20.68 9.22 0.65
N ARG A 191 20.11 10.02 1.55
CA ARG A 191 20.16 9.86 3.01
C ARG A 191 18.82 9.45 3.61
N LEU A 192 17.88 9.01 2.78
CA LEU A 192 16.66 8.31 3.19
C LEU A 192 16.93 6.92 3.81
N HIS A 193 18.20 6.53 3.98
CA HIS A 193 18.62 5.19 4.39
C HIS A 193 18.69 4.95 5.91
N SER A 194 17.88 5.66 6.69
CA SER A 194 17.74 5.34 8.11
C SER A 194 17.09 3.96 8.28
N LYS A 195 17.56 3.15 9.23
CA LYS A 195 16.86 1.90 9.63
C LYS A 195 15.36 2.15 9.90
N LYS A 196 15.01 3.34 10.38
CA LYS A 196 13.61 3.78 10.59
C LYS A 196 12.82 3.81 9.28
N LEU A 197 13.41 4.30 8.19
CA LEU A 197 12.77 4.38 6.87
C LEU A 197 12.66 2.99 6.23
N GLN A 198 13.63 2.09 6.46
CA GLN A 198 13.49 0.68 6.07
C GLN A 198 12.33 -0.01 6.79
N HIS A 199 12.16 0.25 8.10
CA HIS A 199 11.02 -0.27 8.85
C HIS A 199 9.70 0.32 8.35
N ALA A 200 9.65 1.63 8.10
CA ALA A 200 8.47 2.28 7.55
C ALA A 200 8.14 1.70 6.16
N PHE A 201 9.12 1.50 5.28
CA PHE A 201 8.95 0.84 3.99
C PHE A 201 8.33 -0.54 4.12
N ARG A 202 8.88 -1.43 4.98
CA ARG A 202 8.29 -2.76 5.23
C ARG A 202 6.87 -2.66 5.78
N TYR A 203 6.61 -1.65 6.61
CA TYR A 203 5.31 -1.44 7.20
C TYR A 203 4.28 -0.92 6.19
N TYR A 204 4.65 -0.10 5.21
CA TYR A 204 3.72 0.45 4.22
C TYR A 204 3.60 -0.37 2.94
N SER A 205 4.61 -1.19 2.61
CA SER A 205 4.54 -2.09 1.47
C SER A 205 3.50 -3.18 1.67
N GLN A 206 2.51 -3.24 0.78
CA GLN A 206 1.45 -4.24 0.83
C GLN A 206 2.01 -5.67 0.64
N GLN A 207 3.05 -5.84 -0.17
CA GLN A 207 3.72 -7.13 -0.34
C GLN A 207 4.30 -7.63 0.99
N TRP A 208 4.96 -6.73 1.74
CA TRP A 208 5.49 -7.03 3.08
C TRP A 208 4.40 -7.28 4.11
N ARG A 209 3.29 -6.52 4.09
CA ARG A 209 2.12 -6.76 4.97
C ARG A 209 1.47 -8.11 4.73
N THR A 210 1.20 -8.44 3.47
CA THR A 210 0.60 -9.72 3.07
C THR A 210 1.51 -10.88 3.43
N TRP A 211 2.80 -10.78 3.09
CA TRP A 211 3.80 -11.79 3.48
C TRP A 211 3.85 -11.99 5.00
N SER A 212 3.92 -10.90 5.78
CA SER A 212 3.97 -10.95 7.25
C SER A 212 2.70 -11.60 7.83
N SER A 213 1.52 -11.24 7.32
CA SER A 213 0.25 -11.84 7.73
C SER A 213 0.23 -13.35 7.45
N CYS A 214 0.58 -13.76 6.23
CA CYS A 214 0.63 -15.17 5.87
C CYS A 214 1.67 -15.95 6.67
N PHE A 215 2.84 -15.35 6.95
CA PHE A 215 3.88 -15.95 7.78
C PHE A 215 3.39 -16.20 9.21
N ILE A 216 2.75 -15.20 9.83
CA ILE A 216 2.15 -15.33 11.17
C ILE A 216 1.05 -16.40 11.16
N GLN A 217 0.17 -16.41 10.15
CA GLN A 217 -0.88 -17.42 10.00
C GLN A 217 -0.30 -18.85 9.89
N ALA A 218 0.76 -19.03 9.09
CA ALA A 218 1.42 -20.32 8.93
C ALA A 218 2.08 -20.79 10.25
N ALA A 219 2.78 -19.88 10.94
CA ALA A 219 3.38 -20.16 12.24
C ALA A 219 2.33 -20.56 13.29
N TRP A 220 1.20 -19.85 13.34
CA TRP A 220 0.08 -20.17 14.23
C TRP A 220 -0.53 -21.54 13.92
N ARG A 221 -0.81 -21.83 12.64
CA ARG A 221 -1.34 -23.14 12.21
C ARG A 221 -0.39 -24.28 12.58
N LYS A 222 0.94 -24.07 12.43
CA LYS A 222 1.96 -25.03 12.85
C LYS A 222 1.97 -25.23 14.37
N HIS A 223 1.84 -24.15 15.15
CA HIS A 223 1.73 -24.22 16.60
C HIS A 223 0.47 -24.99 17.04
N GLN A 224 -0.68 -24.71 16.44
CA GLN A 224 -1.93 -25.43 16.71
C GLN A 224 -1.85 -26.91 16.36
N LYS A 225 -1.30 -27.28 15.19
CA LYS A 225 -1.03 -28.69 14.83
C LYS A 225 -0.15 -29.37 15.87
N ARG A 226 0.93 -28.71 16.31
CA ARG A 226 1.83 -29.23 17.36
C ARG A 226 1.11 -29.40 18.70
N LYS A 227 0.29 -28.42 19.11
CA LYS A 227 -0.48 -28.48 20.35
C LYS A 227 -1.47 -29.65 20.33
N ALA A 228 -2.24 -29.80 19.25
CA ALA A 228 -3.19 -30.91 19.09
C ALA A 228 -2.48 -32.27 19.08
N ALA A 229 -1.32 -32.38 18.41
CA ALA A 229 -0.53 -33.61 18.40
C ALA A 229 0.00 -33.96 19.81
N ARG A 230 0.45 -32.96 20.59
CA ARG A 230 0.86 -33.19 21.99
C ARG A 230 -0.31 -33.63 22.86
N GLU A 231 -1.46 -32.97 22.75
CA GLU A 231 -2.67 -33.35 23.51
C GLU A 231 -3.14 -34.77 23.18
N LEU A 232 -3.06 -35.17 21.91
CA LEU A 232 -3.38 -36.53 21.47
C LEU A 232 -2.36 -37.54 21.99
N ALA A 233 -1.06 -37.24 21.93
CA ALA A 233 -0.01 -38.09 22.49
C ALA A 233 -0.15 -38.31 24.00
N ILE A 234 -0.48 -37.24 24.76
CA ILE A 234 -0.78 -37.33 26.20
C ILE A 234 -1.99 -38.24 26.46
N LYS A 235 -3.08 -38.10 25.67
CA LYS A 235 -4.27 -38.95 25.78
C LYS A 235 -3.99 -40.42 25.44
N GLU A 236 -3.08 -40.68 24.50
CA GLU A 236 -2.65 -42.03 24.11
C GLU A 236 -1.59 -42.62 25.05
N GLY A 237 -1.21 -41.92 26.13
CA GLY A 237 -0.23 -42.37 27.11
C GLY A 237 1.22 -42.34 26.60
N ILE A 238 1.47 -41.65 25.48
CA ILE A 238 2.80 -41.44 24.91
C ILE A 238 3.37 -40.15 25.52
N TYR A 239 4.28 -40.28 26.49
CA TYR A 239 5.07 -39.14 26.97
C TYR A 239 6.05 -38.71 25.86
N LEU A 240 5.77 -37.57 25.24
CA LEU A 240 6.73 -36.87 24.38
C LEU A 240 7.57 -35.98 25.30
N GLU A 241 8.83 -36.34 25.54
CA GLU A 241 9.80 -35.42 26.13
C GLU A 241 9.94 -34.20 25.22
N ASP A 242 9.83 -32.99 25.79
CA ASP A 242 10.06 -31.75 25.05
C ASP A 242 11.51 -31.73 24.56
N PRO A 243 11.78 -31.28 23.31
CA PRO A 243 13.14 -30.96 22.92
C PRO A 243 13.57 -29.74 23.73
N GLU A 244 14.35 -29.98 24.77
CA GLU A 244 15.12 -28.93 25.45
C GLU A 244 15.88 -28.14 24.39
N ILE A 245 15.82 -26.82 24.53
CA ILE A 245 16.64 -25.89 23.77
C ILE A 245 18.07 -26.16 24.22
N GLU A 246 18.83 -26.96 23.46
CA GLU A 246 20.27 -27.05 23.62
C GLU A 246 20.87 -25.66 23.31
N GLU A 247 21.08 -24.87 24.37
CA GLU A 247 22.09 -23.83 24.34
C GLU A 247 23.44 -24.50 24.11
N SER A 248 24.04 -24.15 22.99
CA SER A 248 25.37 -24.59 22.59
C SER A 248 26.41 -24.24 23.66
N SER A 249 26.90 -25.24 24.37
CA SER A 249 28.24 -25.19 24.94
C SER A 249 28.85 -26.60 24.97
N GLY A 250 30.08 -26.70 24.50
CA GLY A 250 30.73 -27.94 24.07
C GLY A 250 30.77 -29.05 25.11
N ASN A 251 30.59 -30.30 24.67
CA ASN A 251 31.68 -31.27 24.45
C ASN A 251 31.07 -32.67 24.23
N GLY A 252 31.62 -33.42 23.27
CA GLY A 252 30.99 -34.63 22.75
C GLY A 252 30.77 -35.76 23.77
N LYS A 253 29.64 -36.47 23.62
CA LYS A 253 29.50 -37.90 23.92
C LYS A 253 28.30 -38.48 23.18
N ASN A 254 28.60 -39.51 22.40
CA ASN A 254 27.69 -40.33 21.61
C ASN A 254 26.76 -41.12 22.54
N VAL A 255 25.50 -40.70 22.69
CA VAL A 255 24.45 -41.52 23.35
C VAL A 255 23.45 -41.93 22.28
N LYS A 256 23.54 -43.20 21.88
CA LYS A 256 22.62 -43.82 20.92
C LYS A 256 21.22 -43.80 21.51
N ASN A 257 20.34 -43.03 20.89
CA ASN A 257 18.98 -42.79 21.35
C ASN A 257 18.09 -44.01 21.01
N LEU A 258 18.19 -45.08 21.81
CA LEU A 258 17.48 -46.35 21.59
C LEU A 258 15.94 -46.23 21.66
N GLY A 259 15.40 -45.16 22.25
CA GLY A 259 13.95 -44.94 22.37
C GLY A 259 13.28 -44.55 21.04
N ALA A 260 13.96 -43.78 20.19
CA ALA A 260 13.39 -43.29 18.93
C ALA A 260 13.19 -44.42 17.88
N THR A 261 14.01 -45.47 17.93
CA THR A 261 13.97 -46.60 16.98
C THR A 261 12.83 -47.58 17.27
N VAL A 262 12.38 -47.68 18.54
CA VAL A 262 11.29 -48.59 18.93
C VAL A 262 9.91 -48.01 18.56
N LEU A 263 9.77 -46.68 18.53
CA LEU A 263 8.52 -46.03 18.12
C LEU A 263 8.34 -46.01 16.60
N ALA A 264 9.42 -45.82 15.83
CA ALA A 264 9.37 -45.89 14.36
C ALA A 264 8.93 -47.28 13.84
N SER A 265 9.32 -48.34 14.52
CA SER A 265 8.98 -49.73 14.13
C SER A 265 7.53 -50.11 14.45
N ARG A 266 6.95 -49.60 15.55
CA ARG A 266 5.53 -49.85 15.89
C ARG A 266 4.56 -48.99 15.07
N PHE A 267 4.95 -47.77 14.70
CA PHE A 267 4.16 -46.90 13.82
C PHE A 267 4.12 -47.40 12.37
N ALA A 268 5.23 -47.98 11.88
CA ALA A 268 5.29 -48.62 10.56
C ALA A 268 4.44 -49.91 10.46
N ALA A 269 4.23 -50.63 11.58
CA ALA A 269 3.44 -51.86 11.61
C ALA A 269 1.91 -51.61 11.53
N ASN A 270 1.43 -50.50 12.10
CA ASN A 270 -0.01 -50.17 12.14
C ASN A 270 -0.52 -49.39 10.92
N THR A 271 0.37 -48.91 10.04
CA THR A 271 0.00 -48.10 8.86
C THR A 271 -0.23 -48.90 7.56
N LYS A 272 -0.13 -50.24 7.59
CA LYS A 272 -0.41 -51.08 6.41
C LYS A 272 -1.91 -51.28 6.09
N LYS A 273 -2.84 -50.65 6.83
CA LYS A 273 -4.29 -50.83 6.61
C LYS A 273 -5.15 -49.57 6.76
N GLY A 274 -4.58 -48.38 6.58
CA GLY A 274 -5.33 -47.11 6.57
C GLY A 274 -4.94 -46.27 5.36
N ASN A 275 -5.94 -45.85 4.59
CA ASN A 275 -5.79 -45.00 3.40
C ASN A 275 -4.77 -43.87 3.61
N LYS A 276 -3.91 -43.67 2.61
CA LYS A 276 -3.12 -42.45 2.43
C LYS A 276 -4.04 -41.25 2.49
N ILE A 277 -4.08 -40.56 3.62
CA ILE A 277 -4.50 -39.17 3.66
C ILE A 277 -3.37 -38.41 2.96
N GLN A 278 -3.60 -38.06 1.70
CA GLN A 278 -2.81 -37.06 1.01
C GLN A 278 -2.87 -35.80 1.87
N ASP A 279 -1.71 -35.31 2.31
CA ASP A 279 -1.56 -33.98 2.91
C ASP A 279 -1.79 -32.96 1.78
N SER A 280 -3.06 -32.78 1.41
CA SER A 280 -3.51 -31.85 0.38
C SER A 280 -3.67 -30.48 1.01
N ASP A 281 -2.56 -29.83 1.29
CA ASP A 281 -2.50 -28.37 1.32
C ASP A 281 -1.02 -27.98 1.16
N PRO A 282 -0.54 -27.75 -0.07
CA PRO A 282 0.76 -27.12 -0.23
C PRO A 282 0.65 -25.73 0.41
N VAL A 283 1.39 -25.53 1.51
CA VAL A 283 1.64 -24.19 2.04
C VAL A 283 2.20 -23.39 0.86
N PRO A 284 1.57 -22.27 0.46
CA PRO A 284 2.12 -21.47 -0.63
C PRO A 284 3.56 -21.15 -0.27
N GLN A 285 4.51 -21.48 -1.15
CA GLN A 285 5.88 -21.00 -1.02
C GLN A 285 5.83 -19.48 -1.14
N LEU A 286 5.65 -18.82 0.00
CA LEU A 286 5.62 -17.38 0.10
C LEU A 286 7.07 -16.92 0.03
N PHE A 287 7.51 -16.59 -1.18
CA PHE A 287 8.79 -15.94 -1.39
C PHE A 287 8.83 -14.67 -0.53
N LYS A 288 9.85 -14.59 0.33
CA LYS A 288 10.11 -13.39 1.11
C LYS A 288 10.32 -12.24 0.10
N PRO A 289 9.57 -11.14 0.19
CA PRO A 289 9.81 -9.98 -0.66
C PRO A 289 11.27 -9.53 -0.50
N ASP A 290 11.89 -9.13 -1.59
CA ASP A 290 13.28 -8.69 -1.57
C ASP A 290 13.43 -7.49 -0.63
N GLU A 291 14.49 -7.52 0.19
CA GLU A 291 14.81 -6.37 1.00
C GLU A 291 15.33 -5.26 0.07
N PRO A 292 14.77 -4.04 0.16
CA PRO A 292 15.32 -2.93 -0.58
C PRO A 292 16.77 -2.73 -0.15
N ASP A 293 17.70 -3.00 -1.07
CA ASP A 293 19.12 -2.85 -0.82
C ASP A 293 19.51 -1.38 -0.91
N PHE A 294 19.51 -0.71 0.23
CA PHE A 294 19.90 0.68 0.36
C PHE A 294 21.43 0.88 0.53
N SER A 295 22.24 -0.17 0.34
CA SER A 295 23.67 -0.12 0.62
C SER A 295 24.55 0.24 -0.60
N HIS A 296 24.00 0.22 -1.81
CA HIS A 296 24.74 0.53 -3.04
C HIS A 296 24.21 1.80 -3.73
N GLY A 297 24.79 2.94 -3.35
CA GLY A 297 24.61 4.24 -3.99
C GLY A 297 25.94 4.98 -4.18
N GLY A 298 26.95 4.28 -4.67
CA GLY A 298 28.28 4.81 -4.93
C GLY A 298 28.83 4.37 -6.28
N VAL A 299 28.63 5.20 -7.29
CA VAL A 299 29.68 5.72 -8.21
C VAL A 299 29.35 7.19 -8.47
#